data_AF-A0AAV0B8L4-F1
#
_entry.id   AF-A0AAV0B8L4-F1
#
_cell.length_a   1.000
_cell.length_b   1.000
_cell.length_c   1.000
_cell.angle_alpha   90.00
_cell.angle_beta   90.00
_cell.angle_gamma   90.00
#
_symmetry.space_group_name_H-M   'P 1'
#
loop_
_entity.id
_entity.type
_entity.pdbx_description
1 polymer ?
#
loop_
_entity_poly.entity_id
_entity_poly.type
_entity_poly.pdbx_seq_one_letter_code
_entity_poly.pdbx_strand_id
1 'polypeptide(L)'
;MREFSNLSVLETNNFNGSRFKTIVESSKDKHDEFIQPSGKEKIYENLKEDFYPEEPIHFGKDFYLKSCHPDPEKNAEKIEPESYCIFLNSKVNQDQGMVVLSKPSNFIKTLETIDLIEDSERNGNDLSSAMKVVKMPMKGGMGALSLNRLDSGQELLDYRANVLISVEQDILNRSDIKFLRKLAIMNLPPSTQQSFLNLHGNLNWLEDQISSIIDLNSFEIKLGKDFELPFFAVMISPSRLNHDCRPNLAFFIENKTLKVHMRALRVISPGEELTISYRDTGIIREERQDELLKDYGFECKCAQCQMSKENQEESDRRIQAIEDLHQQLSENWYSENNDEDLRDQAEELIELYSLENLLSSSAEPHTLASLIYNSYGQTSKSKAHASKSISIGLTTSGPNWEDRKELLKLIEDPQSHWSHGIRLRS
;
A
#
# COMPACT_ATOMS: atom_id res chain seq x y z
N MET A 1 15.61 27.81 -17.02
CA MET A 1 14.87 26.66 -16.47
C MET A 1 13.64 26.45 -17.36
N ARG A 2 13.74 25.57 -18.35
CA ARG A 2 12.54 25.06 -19.04
C ARG A 2 11.86 24.12 -18.04
N GLU A 3 10.54 24.18 -17.95
CA GLU A 3 9.72 23.19 -17.23
C GLU A 3 9.93 21.81 -17.90
N PHE A 4 11.00 21.12 -17.53
CA PHE A 4 11.17 19.69 -17.69
C PHE A 4 10.85 19.15 -16.27
N SER A 5 9.76 18.45 -15.98
CA SER A 5 9.21 17.30 -16.66
C SER A 5 7.87 16.90 -16.01
N ASN A 6 7.11 16.01 -16.65
CA ASN A 6 5.90 15.37 -16.08
C ASN A 6 6.18 13.91 -15.64
N LEU A 7 7.45 13.52 -15.45
CA LEU A 7 7.84 12.16 -15.08
C LEU A 7 8.28 12.14 -13.61
N SER A 8 7.72 11.25 -12.81
CA SER A 8 8.05 11.18 -11.37
C SER A 8 9.47 10.72 -11.11
N VAL A 9 10.08 9.95 -12.01
CA VAL A 9 11.50 9.55 -11.92
C VAL A 9 12.48 10.74 -11.91
N LEU A 10 12.01 11.95 -12.27
CA LEU A 10 12.80 13.18 -12.31
C LEU A 10 12.50 14.11 -11.13
N GLU A 11 11.52 13.78 -10.28
CA GLU A 11 11.27 14.47 -9.01
C GLU A 11 12.12 13.80 -7.93
N THR A 12 13.06 14.54 -7.32
CA THR A 12 14.02 14.03 -6.32
C THR A 12 13.38 13.72 -4.94
N ASN A 13 12.15 13.20 -4.89
CA ASN A 13 11.47 12.90 -3.64
C ASN A 13 10.84 11.51 -3.61
N ASN A 14 11.44 10.66 -2.76
CA ASN A 14 10.87 9.53 -2.05
C ASN A 14 10.16 8.46 -2.88
N PHE A 15 10.86 7.33 -3.05
CA PHE A 15 10.32 5.98 -3.28
C PHE A 15 8.84 5.86 -2.91
N ASN A 16 7.97 5.88 -3.92
CA ASN A 16 6.57 5.50 -3.79
C ASN A 16 6.44 3.97 -3.78
N GLY A 17 7.14 3.33 -2.85
CA GLY A 17 6.62 2.10 -2.27
C GLY A 17 5.37 2.50 -1.50
N SER A 18 4.26 1.81 -1.70
CA SER A 18 3.09 1.95 -0.85
C SER A 18 3.54 1.75 0.60
N ARG A 19 3.79 2.84 1.34
CA ARG A 19 4.24 2.78 2.73
C ARG A 19 3.14 2.07 3.50
N PHE A 20 3.39 0.84 3.92
CA PHE A 20 2.67 0.32 5.05
C PHE A 20 3.23 1.03 6.28
N LYS A 21 2.51 2.06 6.72
CA LYS A 21 2.60 2.74 8.01
C LYS A 21 4.03 3.10 8.47
N THR A 22 4.40 4.36 8.31
CA THR A 22 5.25 5.08 9.29
C THR A 22 4.38 6.08 10.05
N ILE A 23 3.46 5.59 10.89
CA ILE A 23 2.81 6.42 11.92
C ILE A 23 2.60 5.57 13.18
N VAL A 24 3.64 5.43 14.00
CA VAL A 24 3.54 5.52 15.47
C VAL A 24 4.89 6.06 16.00
N GLU A 25 5.10 7.36 15.90
CA GLU A 25 5.85 8.08 16.92
C GLU A 25 4.84 8.68 17.90
N SER A 26 4.30 7.84 18.77
CA SER A 26 3.68 8.31 20.02
C SER A 26 3.77 7.22 21.08
N SER A 27 4.46 7.58 22.16
CA SER A 27 4.59 6.88 23.45
C SER A 27 5.36 5.55 23.49
N LYS A 28 6.69 5.62 23.36
CA LYS A 28 7.55 4.89 24.29
C LYS A 28 7.84 5.81 25.48
N ASP A 29 7.12 5.59 26.57
CA ASP A 29 7.61 5.77 27.94
C ASP A 29 6.45 5.47 28.90
N LYS A 30 6.45 4.25 29.45
CA LYS A 30 6.40 3.98 30.89
C LYS A 30 6.11 2.50 31.14
N HIS A 31 7.01 1.89 31.91
CA HIS A 31 6.87 0.59 32.52
C HIS A 31 5.62 0.50 33.41
N ASP A 32 5.08 -0.72 33.45
CA ASP A 32 4.14 -1.32 34.40
C ASP A 32 3.68 -0.48 35.60
N GLU A 33 2.36 -0.29 35.70
CA GLU A 33 1.65 -0.40 36.98
C GLU A 33 0.24 -0.99 36.71
N PHE A 34 -0.08 -2.07 37.42
CA PHE A 34 -1.36 -2.75 37.40
C PHE A 34 -2.50 -1.79 37.77
N ILE A 35 -3.41 -1.50 36.83
CA ILE A 35 -4.69 -0.85 37.14
C ILE A 35 -5.81 -1.85 36.88
N GLN A 36 -6.55 -2.16 37.96
CA GLN A 36 -7.77 -2.96 37.96
C GLN A 36 -8.88 -2.36 37.07
N PRO A 37 -9.92 -3.14 36.68
CA PRO A 37 -10.87 -2.76 35.64
C PRO A 37 -11.59 -1.45 35.97
N SER A 38 -11.38 -0.40 35.15
CA SER A 38 -12.08 0.87 35.34
C SER A 38 -13.54 0.75 34.90
N GLY A 39 -14.47 1.17 35.75
CA GLY A 39 -15.93 1.11 35.58
C GLY A 39 -16.51 2.00 34.47
N LYS A 40 -16.02 1.86 33.24
CA LYS A 40 -16.42 2.63 32.04
C LYS A 40 -17.72 2.15 31.38
N GLU A 41 -18.26 0.99 31.75
CA GLU A 41 -19.57 0.53 31.25
C GLU A 41 -20.74 1.43 31.68
N LYS A 42 -20.60 2.20 32.77
CA LYS A 42 -21.68 3.08 33.28
C LYS A 42 -21.82 4.43 32.59
N ILE A 43 -20.81 4.91 31.87
CA ILE A 43 -20.87 6.24 31.21
C ILE A 43 -21.79 6.20 29.99
N TYR A 44 -21.90 5.06 29.33
CA TYR A 44 -22.70 4.88 28.11
C TYR A 44 -24.19 4.56 28.37
N GLU A 45 -24.60 4.28 29.62
CA GLU A 45 -26.02 4.03 29.93
C GLU A 45 -26.88 5.31 29.90
N ASN A 46 -26.27 6.49 30.00
CA ASN A 46 -26.98 7.77 30.15
C ASN A 46 -27.07 8.64 28.86
N LEU A 47 -26.62 8.16 27.70
CA LEU A 47 -26.55 8.96 26.44
C LEU A 47 -27.48 8.44 25.32
N LYS A 48 -28.60 7.80 25.67
CA LYS A 48 -29.39 6.95 24.77
C LYS A 48 -30.28 7.65 23.72
N GLU A 49 -30.50 8.96 23.74
CA GLU A 49 -31.64 9.51 22.99
C GLU A 49 -31.35 10.04 21.57
N ASP A 50 -30.12 10.40 21.19
CA ASP A 50 -29.86 10.99 19.84
C ASP A 50 -28.75 10.30 18.99
N PHE A 51 -28.08 9.26 19.50
CA PHE A 51 -26.84 8.71 18.88
C PHE A 51 -26.96 7.33 18.22
N TYR A 52 -28.09 6.65 18.39
CA TYR A 52 -28.38 5.33 17.82
C TYR A 52 -29.72 5.39 17.11
N PRO A 53 -29.76 5.56 15.78
CA PRO A 53 -31.02 5.57 15.07
C PRO A 53 -31.70 4.20 15.21
N GLU A 54 -33.01 4.20 15.51
CA GLU A 54 -33.80 2.96 15.65
C GLU A 54 -33.84 2.15 14.34
N GLU A 55 -33.77 2.84 13.19
CA GLU A 55 -33.66 2.25 11.87
C GLU A 55 -32.39 2.71 11.13
N PRO A 56 -31.79 1.88 10.25
CA PRO A 56 -30.62 2.28 9.46
C PRO A 56 -30.91 3.50 8.58
N ILE A 57 -30.14 4.58 8.74
CA ILE A 57 -30.29 5.80 7.93
C ILE A 57 -29.46 5.64 6.66
N HIS A 58 -30.10 5.58 5.49
CA HIS A 58 -29.40 5.52 4.21
C HIS A 58 -28.53 6.78 4.00
N PHE A 59 -27.25 6.57 3.69
CA PHE A 59 -26.23 7.62 3.60
C PHE A 59 -25.68 7.82 2.17
N GLY A 60 -25.87 6.85 1.27
CA GLY A 60 -25.47 6.92 -0.15
C GLY A 60 -24.62 5.74 -0.58
N LYS A 61 -24.67 5.37 -1.88
CA LYS A 61 -23.95 4.21 -2.46
C LYS A 61 -24.10 2.92 -1.63
N ASP A 62 -25.33 2.63 -1.23
CA ASP A 62 -25.72 1.51 -0.36
C ASP A 62 -25.07 1.49 1.04
N PHE A 63 -24.48 2.61 1.48
CA PHE A 63 -24.09 2.77 2.88
C PHE A 63 -25.25 3.24 3.74
N TYR A 64 -25.27 2.76 4.98
CA TYR A 64 -26.18 3.17 6.03
C TYR A 64 -25.40 3.64 7.25
N LEU A 65 -25.80 4.77 7.82
CA LEU A 65 -25.31 5.26 9.10
C LEU A 65 -25.87 4.37 10.22
N LYS A 66 -24.96 3.83 11.04
CA LYS A 66 -25.29 2.92 12.14
C LYS A 66 -25.32 3.60 13.51
N SER A 67 -24.32 4.43 13.82
CA SER A 67 -24.18 5.09 15.12
C SER A 67 -23.12 6.19 15.05
N CYS A 68 -23.25 7.23 15.87
CA CYS A 68 -22.26 8.30 16.02
C CYS A 68 -21.78 8.40 17.47
N HIS A 69 -20.50 8.71 17.66
CA HIS A 69 -19.83 8.65 18.95
C HIS A 69 -19.10 9.97 19.25
N PRO A 70 -19.68 10.84 20.09
CA PRO A 70 -19.02 12.07 20.55
C PRO A 70 -17.69 11.78 21.25
N ASP A 71 -16.76 12.73 21.18
CA ASP A 71 -15.49 12.63 21.90
C ASP A 71 -15.71 12.72 23.42
N PRO A 72 -15.38 11.67 24.20
CA PRO A 72 -15.60 11.66 25.64
C PRO A 72 -14.79 12.73 26.40
N GLU A 73 -13.74 13.28 25.79
CA GLU A 73 -12.88 14.30 26.40
C GLU A 73 -13.30 15.74 26.04
N LYS A 74 -14.22 15.90 25.09
CA LYS A 74 -14.79 17.22 24.76
C LYS A 74 -15.99 17.49 25.67
N ASN A 75 -15.84 18.47 26.56
CA ASN A 75 -16.94 18.99 27.37
C ASN A 75 -18.10 19.45 26.48
N ALA A 76 -19.34 19.24 26.92
CA ALA A 76 -20.54 19.74 26.25
C ALA A 76 -20.57 21.26 25.97
N GLU A 77 -19.67 22.03 26.62
CA GLU A 77 -19.49 23.47 26.41
C GLU A 77 -18.58 23.82 25.22
N LYS A 78 -17.70 22.90 24.78
CA LYS A 78 -16.95 23.04 23.54
C LYS A 78 -17.74 22.37 22.44
N ILE A 79 -18.19 23.14 21.46
CA ILE A 79 -18.88 22.61 20.28
C ILE A 79 -17.90 21.68 19.55
N GLU A 80 -18.08 20.37 19.72
CA GLU A 80 -17.50 19.40 18.79
C GLU A 80 -18.21 19.62 17.45
N PRO A 81 -17.50 20.00 16.38
CA PRO A 81 -18.14 20.31 15.11
C PRO A 81 -18.82 19.08 14.50
N GLU A 82 -18.28 17.88 14.76
CA GLU A 82 -18.80 16.62 14.26
C GLU A 82 -18.21 15.41 15.01
N SER A 83 -19.04 14.41 15.30
CA SER A 83 -18.62 13.14 15.92
C SER A 83 -18.18 12.10 14.89
N TYR A 84 -17.40 11.11 15.32
CA TYR A 84 -17.06 9.96 14.47
C TYR A 84 -18.22 8.96 14.41
N CYS A 85 -18.55 8.50 13.21
CA CYS A 85 -19.68 7.63 12.97
C CYS A 85 -19.27 6.34 12.26
N ILE A 86 -20.08 5.31 12.44
CA ILE A 86 -19.94 4.00 11.81
C ILE A 86 -20.94 3.93 10.65
N PHE A 87 -20.45 3.63 9.46
CA PHE A 87 -21.24 3.40 8.25
C PHE A 87 -21.06 1.96 7.77
N LEU A 88 -22.13 1.37 7.24
CA LEU A 88 -22.15 -0.04 6.84
C LEU A 88 -22.67 -0.17 5.41
N ASN A 89 -22.01 -0.99 4.61
CA ASN A 89 -22.53 -1.49 3.33
C ASN A 89 -22.46 -3.01 3.36
N SER A 90 -23.60 -3.71 3.31
CA SER A 90 -23.64 -5.17 3.46
C SER A 90 -23.28 -5.93 2.18
N LYS A 91 -23.32 -5.31 1.01
CA LYS A 91 -23.21 -6.00 -0.30
C LYS A 91 -21.78 -6.16 -0.81
N VAL A 92 -20.81 -5.49 -0.19
CA VAL A 92 -19.40 -5.52 -0.63
C VAL A 92 -18.83 -6.95 -0.57
N ASN A 93 -18.05 -7.33 -1.59
CA ASN A 93 -17.34 -8.61 -1.69
C ASN A 93 -18.24 -9.84 -1.45
N GLN A 94 -19.35 -9.98 -2.21
CA GLN A 94 -20.27 -11.12 -2.07
C GLN A 94 -20.83 -11.24 -0.64
N ASP A 95 -21.47 -10.18 -0.16
CA ASP A 95 -22.09 -10.10 1.17
C ASP A 95 -21.12 -10.19 2.37
N GLN A 96 -19.82 -10.06 2.16
CA GLN A 96 -18.86 -9.90 3.26
C GLN A 96 -18.95 -8.54 3.94
N GLY A 97 -19.52 -7.55 3.26
CA GLY A 97 -19.76 -6.21 3.77
C GLY A 97 -18.50 -5.35 3.96
N MET A 98 -18.76 -4.07 4.20
CA MET A 98 -17.78 -3.03 4.50
C MET A 98 -18.25 -2.20 5.69
N VAL A 99 -17.33 -1.88 6.60
CA VAL A 99 -17.53 -0.89 7.65
C VAL A 99 -16.61 0.30 7.45
N VAL A 100 -17.13 1.50 7.66
CA VAL A 100 -16.36 2.76 7.62
C VAL A 100 -16.50 3.48 8.95
N LEU A 101 -15.38 3.82 9.59
CA LEU A 101 -15.31 4.72 10.75
C LEU A 101 -14.77 6.08 10.30
N SER A 102 -15.64 7.08 10.22
CA SER A 102 -15.26 8.42 9.75
C SER A 102 -16.23 9.49 10.26
N LYS A 103 -15.85 10.75 10.12
CA LYS A 103 -16.77 11.88 10.22
C LYS A 103 -17.74 11.87 9.02
N PRO A 104 -19.05 12.09 9.21
CA PRO A 104 -20.01 12.19 8.09
C PRO A 104 -19.57 13.16 6.97
N SER A 105 -19.05 14.33 7.28
CA SER A 105 -18.60 15.32 6.28
C SER A 105 -17.46 14.78 5.40
N ASN A 106 -16.47 14.11 6.00
CA ASN A 106 -15.37 13.46 5.29
C ASN A 106 -15.87 12.26 4.47
N PHE A 107 -16.83 11.50 5.01
CA PHE A 107 -17.37 10.37 4.28
C PHE A 107 -18.24 10.80 3.09
N ILE A 108 -18.97 11.91 3.17
CA ILE A 108 -19.69 12.49 2.01
C ILE A 108 -18.72 12.83 0.88
N LYS A 109 -17.61 13.54 1.17
CA LYS A 109 -16.56 13.81 0.18
C LYS A 109 -15.97 12.53 -0.41
N THR A 110 -15.85 11.49 0.40
CA THR A 110 -15.39 10.17 -0.07
C THR A 110 -16.40 9.56 -1.05
N LEU A 111 -17.70 9.57 -0.74
CA LEU A 111 -18.77 9.05 -1.58
C LEU A 111 -18.83 9.71 -2.97
N GLU A 112 -18.46 10.99 -3.07
CA GLU A 112 -18.38 11.73 -4.34
C GLU A 112 -17.30 11.17 -5.29
N THR A 113 -16.27 10.52 -4.75
CA THR A 113 -15.07 10.11 -5.51
C THR A 113 -14.94 8.60 -5.70
N ILE A 114 -15.49 7.79 -4.78
CA ILE A 114 -15.45 6.33 -4.91
C ILE A 114 -16.48 5.85 -5.94
N ASP A 115 -16.26 4.68 -6.53
CA ASP A 115 -17.18 4.02 -7.45
C ASP A 115 -17.33 2.56 -7.05
N LEU A 116 -18.53 2.22 -6.57
CA LEU A 116 -18.86 0.89 -6.04
C LEU A 116 -19.79 0.10 -6.97
N ILE A 117 -19.77 0.38 -8.28
CA ILE A 117 -20.53 -0.42 -9.27
C ILE A 117 -20.41 -1.91 -8.89
N GLU A 118 -21.59 -2.54 -8.72
CA GLU A 118 -21.71 -3.93 -8.30
C GLU A 118 -20.80 -4.79 -9.19
N ASP A 119 -20.06 -5.73 -8.60
CA ASP A 119 -19.18 -6.68 -9.32
C ASP A 119 -20.01 -7.68 -10.17
N SER A 120 -21.18 -7.29 -10.67
CA SER A 120 -22.19 -8.15 -11.32
C SER A 120 -21.75 -8.72 -12.67
N GLU A 121 -20.59 -8.33 -13.21
CA GLU A 121 -20.08 -8.85 -14.49
C GLU A 121 -18.65 -9.40 -14.44
N ARG A 122 -17.94 -9.25 -13.32
CA ARG A 122 -16.66 -9.97 -13.13
C ARG A 122 -16.91 -11.06 -12.13
N ASN A 123 -16.73 -12.31 -12.55
CA ASN A 123 -16.49 -13.42 -11.62
C ASN A 123 -15.36 -12.98 -10.70
N GLY A 124 -15.68 -12.34 -9.57
CA GLY A 124 -14.71 -12.00 -8.54
C GLY A 124 -14.06 -13.33 -8.23
N ASN A 125 -12.77 -13.45 -8.59
CA ASN A 125 -12.06 -14.72 -8.50
C ASN A 125 -12.29 -15.20 -7.09
N ASP A 126 -13.04 -16.30 -6.96
CA ASP A 126 -13.25 -16.95 -5.68
C ASP A 126 -11.86 -17.12 -5.08
N LEU A 127 -11.59 -16.43 -3.97
CA LEU A 127 -10.26 -16.36 -3.39
C LEU A 127 -9.74 -17.76 -3.05
N SER A 128 -10.67 -18.70 -2.84
CA SER A 128 -10.39 -20.12 -2.63
C SER A 128 -9.85 -20.84 -3.88
N SER A 129 -10.00 -20.25 -5.06
CA SER A 129 -9.50 -20.77 -6.34
C SER A 129 -8.10 -20.24 -6.71
N ALA A 130 -7.72 -19.06 -6.22
CA ALA A 130 -6.45 -18.41 -6.55
C ALA A 130 -5.32 -18.79 -5.58
N MET A 131 -5.61 -18.85 -4.29
CA MET A 131 -4.62 -19.13 -3.24
C MET A 131 -5.15 -20.01 -2.12
N LYS A 132 -4.23 -20.69 -1.43
CA LYS A 132 -4.53 -21.53 -0.27
C LYS A 132 -3.82 -21.00 0.96
N VAL A 133 -4.59 -20.64 1.99
CA VAL A 133 -4.03 -20.23 3.28
C VAL A 133 -3.56 -21.46 4.06
N VAL A 134 -2.31 -21.45 4.53
CA VAL A 134 -1.66 -22.56 5.24
C VAL A 134 -0.89 -22.04 6.46
N LYS A 135 -0.58 -22.93 7.40
CA LYS A 135 0.36 -22.60 8.49
C LYS A 135 1.77 -22.51 7.94
N MET A 136 2.53 -21.51 8.39
CA MET A 136 3.93 -21.26 8.05
C MET A 136 4.81 -21.31 9.32
N PRO A 137 5.15 -22.51 9.84
CA PRO A 137 5.86 -22.63 11.13
C PRO A 137 7.19 -21.85 11.19
N MET A 138 7.91 -21.75 10.08
CA MET A 138 9.19 -21.04 10.03
C MET A 138 9.06 -19.50 10.12
N LYS A 139 7.91 -18.96 9.70
CA LYS A 139 7.61 -17.52 9.74
C LYS A 139 6.74 -17.13 10.94
N GLY A 140 6.15 -18.10 11.63
CA GLY A 140 5.28 -17.87 12.78
C GLY A 140 3.91 -17.37 12.35
N GLY A 141 2.97 -18.28 12.11
CA GLY A 141 1.58 -17.93 11.79
C GLY A 141 1.08 -18.58 10.51
N MET A 142 0.29 -17.83 9.75
CA MET A 142 -0.30 -18.26 8.49
C MET A 142 0.43 -17.62 7.31
N GLY A 143 0.21 -18.16 6.11
CA GLY A 143 0.63 -17.56 4.84
C GLY A 143 -0.24 -18.10 3.71
N ALA A 144 0.01 -17.67 2.48
CA ALA A 144 -0.74 -18.12 1.32
C ALA A 144 0.17 -18.80 0.29
N LEU A 145 -0.28 -19.91 -0.29
CA LEU A 145 0.36 -20.57 -1.41
C LEU A 145 -0.43 -20.32 -2.69
N SER A 146 0.25 -20.17 -3.82
CA SER A 146 -0.40 -20.14 -5.13
C SER A 146 -1.05 -21.48 -5.44
N LEU A 147 -2.31 -21.49 -5.88
CA LEU A 147 -2.96 -22.72 -6.36
C LEU A 147 -2.64 -23.00 -7.82
N ASN A 148 -2.36 -21.96 -8.60
CA ASN A 148 -2.13 -22.02 -10.02
C ASN A 148 -0.76 -21.46 -10.38
N ARG A 149 -0.30 -21.76 -11.60
CA ARG A 149 0.85 -21.06 -12.17
C ARG A 149 0.41 -19.65 -12.53
N LEU A 150 1.23 -18.66 -12.19
CA LEU A 150 1.05 -17.28 -12.66
C LEU A 150 2.21 -16.89 -13.57
N ASP A 151 1.91 -16.27 -14.69
CA ASP A 151 2.89 -15.60 -15.55
C ASP A 151 3.22 -14.20 -15.03
N SER A 152 4.39 -13.67 -15.41
CA SER A 152 4.76 -12.28 -15.06
C SER A 152 3.72 -11.30 -15.61
N GLY A 153 3.30 -10.35 -14.77
CA GLY A 153 2.24 -9.38 -15.03
C GLY A 153 0.81 -9.89 -14.83
N GLN A 154 0.61 -11.20 -14.63
CA GLN A 154 -0.72 -11.77 -14.45
C GLN A 154 -1.34 -11.36 -13.11
N GLU A 155 -2.63 -11.04 -13.13
CA GLU A 155 -3.41 -10.73 -11.93
C GLU A 155 -3.73 -12.00 -11.15
N LEU A 156 -3.37 -12.02 -9.86
CA LEU A 156 -3.76 -13.05 -8.90
C LEU A 156 -5.20 -12.80 -8.44
N LEU A 157 -5.46 -11.60 -7.93
CA LEU A 157 -6.75 -11.19 -7.39
C LEU A 157 -6.90 -9.66 -7.45
N ASP A 158 -8.14 -9.21 -7.54
CA ASP A 158 -8.59 -7.88 -7.14
C ASP A 158 -9.52 -8.02 -5.93
N TYR A 159 -9.40 -7.15 -4.93
CA TYR A 159 -10.16 -7.30 -3.68
C TYR A 159 -10.49 -5.96 -3.05
N ARG A 160 -11.75 -5.74 -2.67
CA ARG A 160 -12.23 -4.47 -2.10
C ARG A 160 -12.10 -4.42 -0.58
N ALA A 161 -11.93 -3.24 0.00
CA ALA A 161 -11.79 -3.09 1.46
C ALA A 161 -13.04 -3.61 2.21
N ASN A 162 -12.82 -4.32 3.32
CA ASN A 162 -13.89 -4.64 4.27
C ASN A 162 -13.96 -3.64 5.42
N VAL A 163 -12.86 -2.95 5.72
CA VAL A 163 -12.77 -1.99 6.82
C VAL A 163 -12.07 -0.75 6.32
N LEU A 164 -12.66 0.42 6.56
CA LEU A 164 -12.03 1.73 6.36
C LEU A 164 -12.08 2.52 7.67
N ILE A 165 -10.94 2.89 8.21
CA ILE A 165 -10.84 3.67 9.45
C ILE A 165 -10.14 4.99 9.14
N SER A 166 -10.76 6.14 9.44
CA SER A 166 -10.08 7.43 9.33
C SER A 166 -8.84 7.45 10.22
N VAL A 167 -7.78 8.11 9.76
CA VAL A 167 -6.51 8.27 10.50
C VAL A 167 -6.11 9.73 10.65
N GLU A 168 -7.09 10.62 10.67
CA GLU A 168 -6.91 12.01 11.08
C GLU A 168 -6.31 12.09 12.51
N GLN A 169 -5.53 13.14 12.80
CA GLN A 169 -4.86 13.25 14.10
C GLN A 169 -5.82 13.24 15.29
N ASP A 170 -7.01 13.81 15.14
CA ASP A 170 -7.99 13.89 16.22
C ASP A 170 -8.61 12.55 16.57
N ILE A 171 -8.91 11.66 15.60
CA ILE A 171 -9.39 10.30 15.93
C ILE A 171 -8.31 9.44 16.57
N LEU A 172 -7.06 9.58 16.14
CA LEU A 172 -5.93 8.82 16.69
C LEU A 172 -5.65 9.18 18.15
N ASN A 173 -5.95 10.42 18.54
CA ASN A 173 -5.77 10.92 19.91
C ASN A 173 -6.94 10.61 20.85
N ARG A 174 -8.05 10.06 20.36
CA ARG A 174 -9.20 9.73 21.21
C ARG A 174 -8.86 8.61 22.18
N SER A 175 -9.17 8.80 23.47
CA SER A 175 -8.96 7.77 24.49
C SER A 175 -9.86 6.54 24.34
N ASP A 176 -10.92 6.61 23.53
CA ASP A 176 -11.85 5.52 23.22
C ASP A 176 -11.65 4.91 21.82
N ILE A 177 -10.56 5.23 21.10
CA ILE A 177 -10.33 4.74 19.72
C ILE A 177 -10.40 3.22 19.60
N LYS A 178 -9.88 2.47 20.58
CA LYS A 178 -9.90 1.00 20.57
C LYS A 178 -11.33 0.45 20.69
N PHE A 179 -12.18 1.13 21.46
CA PHE A 179 -13.60 0.81 21.58
C PHE A 179 -14.34 1.10 20.26
N LEU A 180 -14.09 2.25 19.63
CA LEU A 180 -14.69 2.58 18.33
C LEU A 180 -14.28 1.58 17.23
N ARG A 181 -13.00 1.21 17.19
CA ARG A 181 -12.49 0.17 16.27
C ARG A 181 -13.19 -1.17 16.51
N LYS A 182 -13.34 -1.60 17.77
CA LYS A 182 -14.11 -2.81 18.11
C LYS A 182 -15.56 -2.71 17.64
N LEU A 183 -16.26 -1.61 17.94
CA LEU A 183 -17.64 -1.41 17.50
C LEU A 183 -17.77 -1.50 15.97
N ALA A 184 -16.86 -0.88 15.23
CA ALA A 184 -16.84 -0.96 13.77
C ALA A 184 -16.76 -2.42 13.29
N ILE A 185 -15.80 -3.19 13.79
CA ILE A 185 -15.63 -4.60 13.40
C ILE A 185 -16.84 -5.45 13.79
N MET A 186 -17.41 -5.26 14.98
CA MET A 186 -18.57 -6.03 15.45
C MET A 186 -19.88 -5.76 14.69
N ASN A 187 -19.90 -4.76 13.81
CA ASN A 187 -21.03 -4.50 12.90
C ASN A 187 -20.88 -5.18 11.52
N LEU A 188 -19.75 -5.83 11.22
CA LEU A 188 -19.59 -6.61 10.00
C LEU A 188 -20.42 -7.92 10.06
N PRO A 189 -20.70 -8.59 8.93
CA PRO A 189 -21.27 -9.93 8.93
C PRO A 189 -20.45 -10.93 9.77
N PRO A 190 -21.08 -11.88 10.50
CA PRO A 190 -20.36 -12.78 11.41
C PRO A 190 -19.21 -13.58 10.80
N SER A 191 -19.35 -14.03 9.55
CA SER A 191 -18.28 -14.71 8.80
C SER A 191 -17.09 -13.79 8.52
N THR A 192 -17.35 -12.53 8.21
CA THR A 192 -16.33 -11.50 8.00
C THR A 192 -15.64 -11.15 9.31
N GLN A 193 -16.38 -11.01 10.41
CA GLN A 193 -15.80 -10.81 11.75
C GLN A 193 -14.83 -11.93 12.10
N GLN A 194 -15.24 -13.19 11.91
CA GLN A 194 -14.39 -14.34 12.18
C GLN A 194 -13.14 -14.34 11.29
N SER A 195 -13.28 -14.04 10.01
CA SER A 195 -12.17 -13.97 9.06
C SER A 195 -11.17 -12.87 9.43
N PHE A 196 -11.68 -11.71 9.86
CA PHE A 196 -10.90 -10.58 10.38
C PHE A 196 -10.17 -10.95 11.68
N LEU A 197 -10.86 -11.53 12.67
CA LEU A 197 -10.27 -11.91 13.97
C LEU A 197 -9.21 -13.00 13.84
N ASN A 198 -9.22 -13.75 12.73
CA ASN A 198 -8.19 -14.72 12.40
C ASN A 198 -6.94 -14.11 11.76
N LEU A 199 -6.92 -12.80 11.45
CA LEU A 199 -5.72 -12.12 10.94
C LEU A 199 -4.63 -12.03 12.01
N HIS A 200 -3.40 -11.74 11.59
CA HIS A 200 -2.29 -11.60 12.52
C HIS A 200 -2.49 -10.37 13.42
N GLY A 201 -2.30 -10.55 14.73
CA GLY A 201 -2.42 -9.49 15.73
C GLY A 201 -2.08 -9.99 17.13
N ASN A 202 -1.83 -9.04 18.04
CA ASN A 202 -1.50 -9.34 19.42
C ASN A 202 -2.72 -9.90 20.18
N LEU A 203 -2.51 -11.02 20.89
CA LEU A 203 -3.58 -11.73 21.60
C LEU A 203 -3.70 -11.23 23.05
N ASN A 204 -4.37 -10.09 23.21
CA ASN A 204 -4.71 -9.49 24.51
C ASN A 204 -6.25 -9.40 24.67
N TRP A 205 -6.74 -8.34 25.32
CA TRP A 205 -8.16 -8.00 25.36
C TRP A 205 -8.69 -7.74 23.95
N LEU A 206 -9.99 -7.99 23.73
CA LEU A 206 -10.59 -7.91 22.38
C LEU A 206 -10.37 -6.55 21.69
N GLU A 207 -10.40 -5.44 22.44
CA GLU A 207 -10.17 -4.08 21.91
C GLU A 207 -8.72 -3.88 21.47
N ASP A 208 -7.76 -4.40 22.24
CA ASP A 208 -6.34 -4.39 21.91
C ASP A 208 -6.05 -5.30 20.71
N GLN A 209 -6.66 -6.49 20.68
CA GLN A 209 -6.52 -7.43 19.58
C GLN A 209 -7.04 -6.82 18.28
N ILE A 210 -8.25 -6.29 18.26
CA ILE A 210 -8.83 -5.67 17.06
C ILE A 210 -7.98 -4.49 16.59
N SER A 211 -7.53 -3.64 17.52
CA SER A 211 -6.67 -2.51 17.16
C SER A 211 -5.34 -2.98 16.57
N SER A 212 -4.72 -3.99 17.18
CA SER A 212 -3.48 -4.59 16.66
C SER A 212 -3.68 -5.23 15.28
N ILE A 213 -4.81 -5.90 15.04
CA ILE A 213 -5.13 -6.44 13.71
C ILE A 213 -5.25 -5.30 12.69
N ILE A 214 -5.97 -4.22 13.01
CA ILE A 214 -6.06 -3.05 12.12
C ILE A 214 -4.66 -2.51 11.84
N ASP A 215 -3.87 -2.27 12.88
CA ASP A 215 -2.56 -1.63 12.74
C ASP A 215 -1.54 -2.45 11.93
N LEU A 216 -1.61 -3.78 11.98
CA LEU A 216 -0.68 -4.69 11.30
C LEU A 216 -1.13 -5.17 9.91
N ASN A 217 -2.40 -4.97 9.56
CA ASN A 217 -2.99 -5.52 8.33
C ASN A 217 -3.60 -4.45 7.41
N SER A 218 -3.45 -3.17 7.76
CA SER A 218 -4.02 -2.06 6.98
C SER A 218 -3.10 -1.60 5.86
N PHE A 219 -3.73 -1.34 4.72
CA PHE A 219 -3.16 -0.60 3.61
C PHE A 219 -3.53 0.88 3.78
N GLU A 220 -2.59 1.79 3.54
CA GLU A 220 -2.93 3.21 3.49
C GLU A 220 -3.66 3.53 2.18
N ILE A 221 -4.80 4.20 2.30
CA ILE A 221 -5.58 4.69 1.16
C ILE A 221 -5.93 6.15 1.39
N LYS A 222 -5.89 6.94 0.32
CA LYS A 222 -6.27 8.35 0.36
C LYS A 222 -7.51 8.57 -0.50
N LEU A 223 -8.54 9.15 0.11
CA LEU A 223 -9.88 9.32 -0.46
C LEU A 223 -10.28 10.79 -0.48
N GLY A 224 -11.45 11.07 -1.06
CA GLY A 224 -11.91 12.43 -1.27
C GLY A 224 -11.23 13.09 -2.47
N LYS A 225 -11.65 14.32 -2.75
CA LYS A 225 -11.07 15.10 -3.85
C LYS A 225 -9.59 15.36 -3.57
N ASP A 226 -8.76 15.27 -4.60
CA ASP A 226 -7.32 15.51 -4.53
C ASP A 226 -6.57 14.62 -3.49
N PHE A 227 -7.18 13.48 -3.11
CA PHE A 227 -6.61 12.49 -2.18
C PHE A 227 -6.27 13.06 -0.79
N GLU A 228 -7.10 13.98 -0.28
CA GLU A 228 -6.84 14.70 0.98
C GLU A 228 -7.20 13.91 2.26
N LEU A 229 -8.01 12.86 2.19
CA LEU A 229 -8.53 12.13 3.36
C LEU A 229 -7.83 10.78 3.55
N PRO A 230 -6.96 10.61 4.55
CA PRO A 230 -6.27 9.35 4.77
C PRO A 230 -7.13 8.36 5.55
N PHE A 231 -7.09 7.09 5.12
CA PHE A 231 -7.74 5.96 5.77
C PHE A 231 -6.79 4.78 5.87
N PHE A 232 -7.01 3.96 6.89
CA PHE A 232 -6.55 2.59 6.94
C PHE A 232 -7.60 1.66 6.35
N ALA A 233 -7.21 0.89 5.34
CA ALA A 233 -8.03 -0.10 4.67
C ALA A 233 -7.59 -1.52 5.03
N VAL A 234 -8.46 -2.32 5.65
CA VAL A 234 -8.19 -3.75 5.84
C VAL A 234 -8.83 -4.57 4.73
N MET A 235 -7.98 -5.29 4.02
CA MET A 235 -8.32 -6.18 2.91
C MET A 235 -8.10 -7.62 3.37
N ILE A 236 -9.12 -8.26 3.96
CA ILE A 236 -8.94 -9.49 4.76
C ILE A 236 -8.14 -10.59 4.04
N SER A 237 -8.43 -10.82 2.76
CA SER A 237 -7.73 -11.88 2.02
C SER A 237 -6.30 -11.49 1.62
N PRO A 238 -6.06 -10.32 1.00
CA PRO A 238 -4.72 -9.73 0.83
C PRO A 238 -3.83 -9.72 2.09
N SER A 239 -4.40 -9.49 3.28
CA SER A 239 -3.67 -9.48 4.56
C SER A 239 -3.14 -10.86 4.99
N ARG A 240 -3.34 -11.92 4.18
CA ARG A 240 -2.72 -13.25 4.37
C ARG A 240 -1.36 -13.41 3.71
N LEU A 241 -0.97 -12.49 2.84
CA LEU A 241 0.30 -12.54 2.14
C LEU A 241 1.41 -12.08 3.07
N ASN A 242 2.42 -12.93 3.27
CA ASN A 242 3.55 -12.59 4.12
C ASN A 242 4.54 -11.65 3.42
N HIS A 243 5.38 -11.03 4.23
CA HIS A 243 6.54 -10.29 3.76
C HIS A 243 7.59 -11.19 3.09
N ASP A 244 8.19 -10.69 2.01
CA ASP A 244 9.53 -11.04 1.55
C ASP A 244 10.25 -9.77 1.08
N CYS A 245 11.57 -9.68 1.32
CA CYS A 245 12.37 -8.52 0.89
C CYS A 245 12.55 -8.48 -0.64
N ARG A 246 12.34 -9.61 -1.32
CA ARG A 246 12.32 -9.76 -2.79
C ARG A 246 11.04 -10.49 -3.19
N PRO A 247 9.88 -9.80 -3.12
CA PRO A 247 8.58 -10.45 -3.24
C PRO A 247 8.33 -11.00 -4.64
N ASN A 248 7.37 -11.92 -4.76
CA ASN A 248 6.91 -12.42 -6.06
C ASN A 248 5.62 -11.76 -6.54
N LEU A 249 4.93 -10.99 -5.69
CA LEU A 249 3.79 -10.15 -6.06
C LEU A 249 4.11 -8.66 -5.83
N ALA A 250 3.58 -7.84 -6.72
CA ALA A 250 3.37 -6.42 -6.47
C ALA A 250 1.88 -6.16 -6.28
N PHE A 251 1.56 -5.01 -5.68
CA PHE A 251 0.20 -4.54 -5.59
C PHE A 251 0.10 -3.04 -5.84
N PHE A 252 -1.07 -2.61 -6.29
CA PHE A 252 -1.48 -1.20 -6.28
C PHE A 252 -2.92 -1.10 -5.81
N ILE A 253 -3.29 0.07 -5.29
CA ILE A 253 -4.64 0.34 -4.81
C ILE A 253 -5.32 1.29 -5.78
N GLU A 254 -6.48 0.88 -6.29
CA GLU A 254 -7.36 1.75 -7.06
C GLU A 254 -8.31 2.47 -6.09
N ASN A 255 -7.94 3.69 -5.68
CA ASN A 255 -8.65 4.44 -4.66
C ASN A 255 -10.14 4.65 -4.98
N LYS A 256 -10.49 4.78 -6.27
CA LYS A 256 -11.87 4.95 -6.71
C LYS A 256 -12.70 3.70 -6.39
N THR A 257 -12.22 2.52 -6.74
CA THR A 257 -12.99 1.28 -6.54
C THR A 257 -12.77 0.67 -5.16
N LEU A 258 -11.86 1.24 -4.37
CA LEU A 258 -11.39 0.71 -3.09
C LEU A 258 -10.82 -0.70 -3.21
N LYS A 259 -10.26 -1.05 -4.37
CA LYS A 259 -9.68 -2.36 -4.64
C LYS A 259 -8.16 -2.34 -4.54
N VAL A 260 -7.59 -3.38 -3.95
CA VAL A 260 -6.19 -3.74 -4.16
C VAL A 260 -6.11 -4.73 -5.32
N HIS A 261 -5.19 -4.49 -6.23
CA HIS A 261 -4.85 -5.39 -7.34
C HIS A 261 -3.51 -6.04 -7.02
N MET A 262 -3.42 -7.36 -7.13
CA MET A 262 -2.19 -8.11 -6.87
C MET A 262 -1.74 -8.83 -8.13
N ARG A 263 -0.49 -8.59 -8.55
CA ARG A 263 0.06 -9.09 -9.82
C ARG A 263 1.41 -9.73 -9.63
N ALA A 264 1.66 -10.80 -10.37
CA ALA A 264 2.92 -11.52 -10.31
C ALA A 264 4.06 -10.72 -10.95
N LEU A 265 5.16 -10.53 -10.21
CA LEU A 265 6.37 -9.86 -10.70
C LEU A 265 7.19 -10.77 -11.61
N ARG A 266 7.09 -12.08 -11.39
CA ARG A 266 7.75 -13.14 -12.17
C ARG A 266 6.82 -14.33 -12.31
N VAL A 267 7.28 -15.37 -13.00
CA VAL A 267 6.57 -16.65 -12.98
C VAL A 267 6.50 -17.18 -11.54
N ILE A 268 5.32 -17.58 -11.10
CA ILE A 268 5.05 -18.20 -9.80
C ILE A 268 4.53 -19.61 -10.04
N SER A 269 5.12 -20.60 -9.35
CA SER A 269 4.70 -21.99 -9.50
C SER A 269 3.54 -22.35 -8.56
N PRO A 270 2.69 -23.32 -8.92
CA PRO A 270 1.72 -23.88 -7.96
C PRO A 270 2.44 -24.39 -6.70
N GLY A 271 1.88 -24.08 -5.53
CA GLY A 271 2.44 -24.42 -4.23
C GLY A 271 3.54 -23.49 -3.72
N GLU A 272 3.99 -22.51 -4.51
CA GLU A 272 4.92 -21.48 -4.07
C GLU A 272 4.22 -20.49 -3.13
N GLU A 273 4.92 -20.02 -2.09
CA GLU A 273 4.38 -18.99 -1.20
C GLU A 273 4.22 -17.66 -1.95
N LEU A 274 3.05 -17.04 -1.81
CA LEU A 274 2.74 -15.72 -2.33
C LEU A 274 3.18 -14.67 -1.31
N THR A 275 4.05 -13.76 -1.73
CA THR A 275 4.64 -12.74 -0.86
C THR A 275 4.59 -11.36 -1.48
N ILE A 276 4.42 -10.36 -0.62
CA ILE A 276 4.51 -8.93 -0.95
C ILE A 276 5.62 -8.30 -0.11
N SER A 277 6.08 -7.10 -0.47
CA SER A 277 6.91 -6.31 0.45
C SER A 277 6.03 -5.45 1.34
N TYR A 278 6.40 -5.31 2.61
CA TYR A 278 5.73 -4.45 3.59
C TYR A 278 6.41 -3.08 3.68
N ARG A 279 7.45 -2.86 2.89
CA ARG A 279 8.33 -1.70 2.92
C ARG A 279 9.07 -1.55 1.60
N ASP A 280 9.92 -0.53 1.55
CA ASP A 280 10.85 -0.38 0.46
C ASP A 280 11.82 -1.57 0.36
N THR A 281 11.97 -2.09 -0.85
CA THR A 281 12.90 -3.18 -1.16
C THR A 281 14.32 -2.66 -1.45
N GLY A 282 14.47 -1.37 -1.73
CA GLY A 282 15.71 -0.69 -2.13
C GLY A 282 16.59 -0.18 -0.99
N ILE A 283 16.35 -0.59 0.26
CA ILE A 283 17.14 -0.18 1.44
C ILE A 283 18.02 -1.33 1.95
N ILE A 284 19.07 -1.04 2.73
CA ILE A 284 20.04 -2.04 3.23
C ILE A 284 19.45 -3.01 4.25
N ARG A 285 20.12 -4.14 4.48
CA ARG A 285 19.60 -5.23 5.33
C ARG A 285 19.29 -4.80 6.76
N GLU A 286 20.17 -4.01 7.36
CA GLU A 286 20.00 -3.52 8.75
C GLU A 286 18.68 -2.76 8.88
N GLU A 287 18.46 -1.77 8.02
CA GLU A 287 17.21 -1.01 7.96
C GLU A 287 16.00 -1.92 7.72
N ARG A 288 16.07 -2.84 6.75
CA ARG A 288 14.97 -3.82 6.52
C ARG A 288 14.63 -4.64 7.78
N GLN A 289 15.60 -5.02 8.60
CA GLN A 289 15.33 -5.78 9.82
C GLN A 289 14.76 -4.88 10.92
N ASP A 290 15.35 -3.71 11.09
CA ASP A 290 15.00 -2.77 12.16
C ASP A 290 13.57 -2.28 12.03
N GLU A 291 13.16 -1.75 10.87
CA GLU A 291 11.78 -1.31 10.76
C GLU A 291 10.79 -2.51 10.77
N LEU A 292 11.16 -3.75 10.35
CA LEU A 292 10.23 -4.88 10.39
C LEU A 292 9.98 -5.33 11.83
N LEU A 293 11.04 -5.34 12.63
CA LEU A 293 10.95 -5.61 14.04
C LEU A 293 10.17 -4.51 14.76
N LYS A 294 10.40 -3.24 14.41
CA LYS A 294 9.71 -2.09 15.01
C LYS A 294 8.22 -2.06 14.67
N ASP A 295 7.88 -2.21 13.39
CA ASP A 295 6.52 -1.95 12.91
C ASP A 295 5.64 -3.20 12.90
N TYR A 296 6.25 -4.39 12.75
CA TYR A 296 5.54 -5.67 12.66
C TYR A 296 5.92 -6.69 13.73
N GLY A 297 6.97 -6.44 14.52
CA GLY A 297 7.36 -7.32 15.62
C GLY A 297 8.03 -8.63 15.20
N PHE A 298 8.62 -8.71 13.99
CA PHE A 298 9.33 -9.92 13.53
C PHE A 298 10.65 -9.64 12.84
N GLU A 299 11.59 -10.59 12.95
CA GLU A 299 12.84 -10.61 12.17
C GLU A 299 12.61 -11.36 10.85
N CYS A 300 13.00 -10.74 9.73
CA CYS A 300 12.81 -11.35 8.42
C CYS A 300 13.78 -12.50 8.18
N LYS A 301 13.23 -13.64 7.75
CA LYS A 301 13.97 -14.87 7.43
C LYS A 301 13.85 -15.25 5.95
N CYS A 302 13.63 -14.28 5.07
CA CYS A 302 13.66 -14.52 3.62
C CYS A 302 15.06 -14.93 3.15
N ALA A 303 15.16 -15.47 1.93
CA ALA A 303 16.43 -15.88 1.35
C ALA A 303 17.47 -14.74 1.38
N GLN A 304 17.05 -13.50 1.12
CA GLN A 304 17.93 -12.33 1.10
C GLN A 304 18.49 -11.99 2.49
N CYS A 305 17.69 -12.10 3.54
CA CYS A 305 18.14 -11.83 4.91
C CYS A 305 18.96 -12.97 5.53
N GLN A 306 18.87 -14.18 4.96
CA GLN A 306 19.55 -15.40 5.41
C GLN A 306 20.82 -15.75 4.63
N MET A 307 21.24 -14.92 3.67
CA MET A 307 22.50 -15.12 2.95
C MET A 307 23.72 -15.12 3.90
N SER A 308 24.87 -15.59 3.41
CA SER A 308 26.15 -15.45 4.13
C SER A 308 26.46 -13.97 4.41
N LYS A 309 27.24 -13.70 5.45
CA LYS A 309 27.65 -12.33 5.81
C LYS A 309 28.32 -11.61 4.63
N GLU A 310 29.18 -12.29 3.88
CA GLU A 310 29.83 -11.75 2.68
C GLU A 310 28.81 -11.33 1.61
N ASN A 311 27.82 -12.16 1.33
CA ASN A 311 26.77 -11.84 0.35
C ASN A 311 25.83 -10.74 0.85
N GLN A 312 25.62 -10.63 2.17
CA GLN A 312 24.86 -9.53 2.77
C GLN A 312 25.59 -8.20 2.56
N GLU A 313 26.87 -8.13 2.92
CA GLU A 313 27.70 -6.93 2.74
C GLU A 313 27.77 -6.51 1.26
N GLU A 314 27.89 -7.49 0.35
CA GLU A 314 27.92 -7.23 -1.08
C GLU A 314 26.55 -6.77 -1.63
N SER A 315 25.45 -7.29 -1.11
CA SER A 315 24.11 -6.79 -1.44
C SER A 315 23.91 -5.36 -0.96
N ASP A 316 24.33 -5.04 0.27
CA ASP A 316 24.23 -3.68 0.80
C ASP A 316 25.10 -2.69 0.02
N ARG A 317 26.28 -3.09 -0.47
CA ARG A 317 27.09 -2.28 -1.41
C ARG A 317 26.36 -2.01 -2.72
N ARG A 318 25.72 -3.01 -3.31
CA ARG A 318 24.93 -2.83 -4.55
C ARG A 318 23.74 -1.91 -4.33
N ILE A 319 23.08 -2.01 -3.18
CA ILE A 319 21.99 -1.10 -2.82
C ILE A 319 22.48 0.35 -2.72
N GLN A 320 23.63 0.60 -2.09
CA GLN A 320 24.21 1.95 -2.06
C GLN A 320 24.58 2.43 -3.47
N ALA A 321 25.20 1.57 -4.29
CA ALA A 321 25.54 1.91 -5.66
C ALA A 321 24.30 2.23 -6.51
N ILE A 322 23.18 1.54 -6.28
CA ILE A 322 21.89 1.83 -6.91
C ILE A 322 21.42 3.24 -6.53
N GLU A 323 21.43 3.58 -5.25
CA GLU A 323 21.01 4.90 -4.77
C GLU A 323 21.85 6.01 -5.38
N ASP A 324 23.17 5.89 -5.28
CA ASP A 324 24.14 6.87 -5.79
C ASP A 324 23.98 7.07 -7.31
N LEU A 325 23.93 5.98 -8.06
CA LEU A 325 23.85 6.01 -9.52
C LEU A 325 22.48 6.50 -10.00
N HIS A 326 21.39 6.09 -9.33
CA HIS A 326 20.06 6.59 -9.63
C HIS A 326 19.98 8.11 -9.42
N GLN A 327 20.47 8.60 -8.28
CA GLN A 327 20.51 10.04 -8.01
C GLN A 327 21.33 10.78 -9.06
N GLN A 328 22.56 10.34 -9.31
CA GLN A 328 23.44 10.93 -10.32
C GLN A 328 22.77 11.03 -11.68
N LEU A 329 22.14 9.94 -12.15
CA LEU A 329 21.49 9.90 -13.45
C LEU A 329 20.25 10.80 -13.48
N SER A 330 19.38 10.75 -12.46
CA SER A 330 18.16 11.58 -12.40
C SER A 330 18.46 13.09 -12.46
N GLU A 331 19.53 13.54 -11.80
CA GLU A 331 19.89 14.96 -11.69
C GLU A 331 20.71 15.48 -12.89
N ASN A 332 21.51 14.62 -13.55
CA ASN A 332 22.53 15.08 -14.50
C ASN A 332 22.34 14.62 -15.94
N TRP A 333 21.36 13.74 -16.22
CA TRP A 333 21.22 13.17 -17.56
C TRP A 333 20.94 14.20 -18.65
N TYR A 334 20.32 15.33 -18.31
CA TYR A 334 19.98 16.43 -19.24
C TYR A 334 21.06 17.52 -19.32
N SER A 335 22.16 17.40 -18.56
CA SER A 335 23.24 18.40 -18.58
C SER A 335 24.02 18.36 -19.89
N GLU A 336 24.04 19.49 -20.61
CA GLU A 336 24.82 19.67 -21.85
C GLU A 336 26.34 19.78 -21.60
N ASN A 337 26.77 20.01 -20.35
CA ASN A 337 28.18 20.21 -19.98
C ASN A 337 28.88 18.95 -19.45
N ASN A 338 28.21 17.80 -19.47
CA ASN A 338 28.78 16.55 -19.00
C ASN A 338 29.19 15.70 -20.21
N ASP A 339 30.50 15.58 -20.45
CA ASP A 339 31.08 14.81 -21.57
C ASP A 339 31.05 13.28 -21.36
N GLU A 340 30.61 12.81 -20.19
CA GLU A 340 30.51 11.38 -19.92
C GLU A 340 29.40 10.71 -20.74
N ASP A 341 29.68 9.49 -21.20
CA ASP A 341 28.66 8.63 -21.82
C ASP A 341 27.81 7.97 -20.72
N LEU A 342 26.59 8.49 -20.54
CA LEU A 342 25.68 8.01 -19.50
C LEU A 342 24.95 6.71 -19.87
N ARG A 343 25.12 6.20 -21.09
CA ARG A 343 24.41 4.99 -21.55
C ARG A 343 24.88 3.76 -20.79
N ASP A 344 26.19 3.62 -20.59
CA ASP A 344 26.75 2.49 -19.86
C ASP A 344 26.35 2.54 -18.37
N GLN A 345 26.33 3.73 -17.77
CA GLN A 345 25.83 3.95 -16.41
C GLN A 345 24.33 3.59 -16.29
N ALA A 346 23.51 3.91 -17.29
CA ALA A 346 22.10 3.53 -17.29
C ALA A 346 21.88 2.01 -17.36
N GLU A 347 22.71 1.30 -18.13
CA GLU A 347 22.67 -0.17 -18.20
C GLU A 347 23.20 -0.81 -16.91
N GLU A 348 24.25 -0.25 -16.32
CA GLU A 348 24.78 -0.66 -15.01
C GLU A 348 23.70 -0.56 -13.93
N LEU A 349 22.95 0.55 -13.89
CA LEU A 349 21.84 0.70 -12.96
C LEU A 349 20.79 -0.42 -13.14
N ILE A 350 20.40 -0.73 -14.38
CA ILE A 350 19.46 -1.82 -14.67
C ILE A 350 20.03 -3.18 -14.23
N GLU A 351 21.32 -3.42 -14.48
CA GLU A 351 22.00 -4.65 -14.07
C GLU A 351 22.02 -4.79 -12.55
N LEU A 352 22.31 -3.73 -11.80
CA LEU A 352 22.29 -3.73 -10.34
C LEU A 352 20.89 -4.08 -9.81
N TYR A 353 19.83 -3.48 -10.36
CA TYR A 353 18.43 -3.85 -10.02
C TYR A 353 18.14 -5.32 -10.29
N SER A 354 18.66 -5.88 -11.39
CA SER A 354 18.51 -7.29 -11.74
C SER A 354 19.28 -8.20 -10.77
N LEU A 355 20.52 -7.86 -10.43
CA LEU A 355 21.34 -8.61 -9.47
C LEU A 355 20.72 -8.62 -8.08
N GLU A 356 20.09 -7.51 -7.68
CA GLU A 356 19.36 -7.42 -6.43
C GLU A 356 17.92 -7.96 -6.51
N ASN A 357 17.43 -8.38 -7.68
CA ASN A 357 16.06 -8.85 -7.88
C ASN A 357 15.00 -7.83 -7.40
N LEU A 358 15.23 -6.54 -7.65
CA LEU A 358 14.33 -5.43 -7.33
C LEU A 358 13.24 -5.27 -8.38
N LEU A 359 12.47 -6.34 -8.61
CA LEU A 359 11.50 -6.39 -9.71
C LEU A 359 10.39 -5.34 -9.57
N SER A 360 9.95 -5.04 -8.35
CA SER A 360 8.85 -4.10 -8.07
C SER A 360 9.17 -2.63 -8.37
N SER A 361 10.44 -2.23 -8.34
CA SER A 361 10.88 -0.85 -8.60
C SER A 361 11.65 -0.71 -9.92
N SER A 362 11.74 -1.79 -10.71
CA SER A 362 12.54 -1.80 -11.94
C SER A 362 12.00 -0.94 -13.10
N ALA A 363 10.83 -0.31 -12.98
CA ALA A 363 10.30 0.59 -14.01
C ALA A 363 11.16 1.86 -14.17
N GLU A 364 11.56 2.46 -13.05
CA GLU A 364 12.32 3.72 -12.99
C GLU A 364 13.67 3.68 -13.74
N PRO A 365 14.57 2.69 -13.50
CA PRO A 365 15.83 2.63 -14.23
C PRO A 365 15.62 2.43 -15.74
N HIS A 366 14.54 1.75 -16.16
CA HIS A 366 14.16 1.68 -17.57
C HIS A 366 13.62 3.03 -18.10
N THR A 367 12.90 3.82 -17.29
CA THR A 367 12.50 5.18 -17.66
C THR A 367 13.73 6.07 -17.88
N LEU A 368 14.69 6.07 -16.95
CA LEU A 368 15.95 6.82 -17.07
C LEU A 368 16.73 6.40 -18.32
N ALA A 369 16.94 5.10 -18.52
CA ALA A 369 17.61 4.59 -19.72
C ALA A 369 16.90 5.03 -21.00
N SER A 370 15.56 5.02 -21.02
CA SER A 370 14.80 5.48 -22.18
C SER A 370 15.06 6.96 -22.52
N LEU A 371 15.08 7.82 -21.51
CA LEU A 371 15.38 9.25 -21.65
C LEU A 371 16.82 9.48 -22.10
N ILE A 372 17.78 8.80 -21.46
CA ILE A 372 19.21 8.87 -21.78
C ILE A 372 19.46 8.42 -23.22
N TYR A 373 18.97 7.25 -23.64
CA TYR A 373 19.17 6.82 -25.03
C TYR A 373 18.56 7.79 -26.03
N ASN A 374 17.40 8.38 -25.73
CA ASN A 374 16.80 9.36 -26.62
C ASN A 374 17.62 10.66 -26.70
N SER A 375 18.27 11.06 -25.61
CA SER A 375 19.13 12.25 -25.58
C SER A 375 20.36 12.13 -26.47
N TYR A 376 20.85 10.91 -26.69
CA TYR A 376 21.87 10.57 -27.69
C TYR A 376 21.31 10.22 -29.08
N GLY A 377 20.01 10.43 -29.32
CA GLY A 377 19.34 10.12 -30.58
C GLY A 377 19.16 8.63 -30.88
N GLN A 378 19.43 7.74 -29.92
CA GLN A 378 19.26 6.29 -30.07
C GLN A 378 17.81 5.87 -29.83
N THR A 379 16.95 6.19 -30.79
CA THR A 379 15.50 5.99 -30.69
C THR A 379 15.09 4.53 -30.48
N SER A 380 15.73 3.56 -31.15
CA SER A 380 15.39 2.13 -31.01
C SER A 380 15.59 1.62 -29.58
N LYS A 381 16.72 1.96 -28.94
CA LYS A 381 16.96 1.59 -27.54
C LYS A 381 16.01 2.33 -26.61
N SER A 382 15.79 3.63 -26.83
CA SER A 382 14.82 4.40 -26.06
C SER A 382 13.43 3.74 -26.04
N LYS A 383 12.91 3.32 -27.20
CA LYS A 383 11.62 2.61 -27.32
C LYS A 383 11.60 1.29 -26.55
N ALA A 384 12.69 0.53 -26.59
CA ALA A 384 12.79 -0.75 -25.89
C ALA A 384 12.70 -0.58 -24.37
N HIS A 385 13.48 0.35 -23.80
CA HIS A 385 13.40 0.64 -22.36
C HIS A 385 12.05 1.26 -21.97
N ALA A 386 11.48 2.16 -22.78
CA ALA A 386 10.14 2.70 -22.51
C ALA A 386 9.07 1.60 -22.47
N SER A 387 9.11 0.65 -23.41
CA SER A 387 8.17 -0.48 -23.45
C SER A 387 8.31 -1.37 -22.21
N LYS A 388 9.55 -1.62 -21.78
CA LYS A 388 9.83 -2.42 -20.59
C LYS A 388 9.37 -1.70 -19.31
N SER A 389 9.63 -0.40 -19.20
CA SER A 389 9.17 0.44 -18.10
C SER A 389 7.65 0.44 -18.00
N ILE A 390 6.92 0.66 -19.11
CA ILE A 390 5.44 0.57 -19.13
C ILE A 390 4.96 -0.81 -18.68
N SER A 391 5.56 -1.89 -19.15
CA SER A 391 5.15 -3.24 -18.74
C SER A 391 5.28 -3.46 -17.23
N ILE A 392 6.35 -2.95 -16.61
CA ILE A 392 6.58 -3.05 -15.17
C ILE A 392 5.63 -2.11 -14.43
N GLY A 393 5.56 -0.84 -14.82
CA GLY A 393 4.69 0.17 -14.19
C GLY A 393 3.20 -0.19 -14.26
N LEU A 394 2.73 -0.83 -15.32
CA LEU A 394 1.37 -1.38 -15.38
C LEU A 394 1.14 -2.52 -14.37
N THR A 395 2.19 -3.29 -14.05
CA THR A 395 2.15 -4.38 -13.08
C THR A 395 2.15 -3.84 -11.65
N THR A 396 2.98 -2.83 -11.37
CA THR A 396 3.25 -2.32 -10.02
C THR A 396 2.38 -1.13 -9.62
N SER A 397 1.92 -0.32 -10.58
CA SER A 397 1.20 0.93 -10.35
C SER A 397 -0.12 1.03 -11.12
N GLY A 398 -0.45 0.02 -11.94
CA GLY A 398 -1.72 -0.08 -12.64
C GLY A 398 -1.86 0.80 -13.90
N PRO A 399 -3.05 0.82 -14.53
CA PRO A 399 -3.27 1.47 -15.82
C PRO A 399 -3.15 2.99 -15.81
N ASN A 400 -3.30 3.61 -14.64
CA ASN A 400 -3.26 5.06 -14.44
C ASN A 400 -1.90 5.54 -13.92
N TRP A 401 -0.85 4.71 -14.01
CA TRP A 401 0.51 5.10 -13.65
C TRP A 401 0.93 6.39 -14.38
N GLU A 402 1.46 7.36 -13.63
CA GLU A 402 1.67 8.74 -14.08
C GLU A 402 2.63 8.84 -15.27
N ASP A 403 3.74 8.10 -15.24
CA ASP A 403 4.78 8.14 -16.26
C ASP A 403 4.34 7.51 -17.59
N ARG A 404 3.28 6.70 -17.58
CA ARG A 404 2.82 5.94 -18.75
C ARG A 404 2.60 6.82 -19.96
N LYS A 405 2.02 8.01 -19.76
CA LYS A 405 1.67 8.92 -20.86
C LYS A 405 2.92 9.45 -21.58
N GLU A 406 3.94 9.86 -20.84
CA GLU A 406 5.18 10.37 -21.43
C GLU A 406 5.99 9.24 -22.07
N LEU A 407 6.04 8.06 -21.44
CA LEU A 407 6.69 6.89 -22.03
C LEU A 407 6.03 6.43 -23.33
N LEU A 408 4.70 6.53 -23.46
CA LEU A 408 4.01 6.24 -24.72
C LEU A 408 4.45 7.18 -25.84
N LYS A 409 4.69 8.47 -25.55
CA LYS A 409 5.22 9.41 -26.55
C LYS A 409 6.61 9.00 -27.03
N LEU A 410 7.48 8.53 -26.13
CA LEU A 410 8.80 7.97 -26.50
C LEU A 410 8.67 6.74 -27.41
N ILE A 411 7.65 5.90 -27.20
CA ILE A 411 7.40 4.73 -28.05
C ILE A 411 6.86 5.13 -29.42
N GLU A 412 5.90 6.05 -29.47
CA GLU A 412 5.23 6.48 -30.69
C GLU A 412 6.18 7.29 -31.58
N ASP A 413 6.68 8.42 -31.06
CA ASP A 413 7.53 9.37 -31.79
C ASP A 413 8.65 9.93 -30.89
N PRO A 414 9.75 9.18 -30.70
CA PRO A 414 10.85 9.61 -29.84
C PRO A 414 11.57 10.84 -30.37
N GLN A 415 11.47 11.17 -31.66
CA GLN A 415 12.15 12.32 -32.25
C GLN A 415 11.48 13.65 -31.89
N SER A 416 10.16 13.66 -31.72
CA SER A 416 9.42 14.84 -31.25
C SER A 416 9.40 14.97 -29.72
N HIS A 417 9.78 13.91 -29.00
CA HIS A 417 9.90 13.97 -27.55
C HIS A 417 10.99 14.97 -27.12
N TRP A 418 10.73 15.73 -26.06
CA TRP A 418 11.60 16.83 -25.61
C TRP A 418 13.00 16.36 -25.19
N SER A 419 13.17 15.08 -24.85
CA SER A 419 14.48 14.51 -24.52
C SER A 419 15.35 14.23 -25.73
N HIS A 420 14.82 14.29 -26.96
CA HIS A 420 15.55 13.85 -28.15
C HIS A 420 16.76 14.73 -28.46
N GLY A 421 17.92 14.09 -28.59
CA GLY A 421 19.12 14.73 -29.12
C GLY A 421 19.68 15.88 -28.27
N ILE A 422 19.28 16.01 -26.99
CA ILE A 422 19.83 17.03 -26.07
C ILE A 422 21.36 16.92 -26.02
N ARG A 423 21.89 15.68 -26.00
CA ARG A 423 23.32 15.38 -25.95
C ARG A 423 23.96 15.14 -27.32
N LEU A 424 23.25 15.44 -28.42
CA LEU A 424 23.84 15.46 -29.77
C LEU A 424 24.45 16.82 -30.11
N ARG A 425 24.20 17.85 -29.28
CA ARG A 425 24.58 19.25 -29.55
C ARG A 425 25.77 19.74 -28.73
N SER A 426 26.30 18.90 -27.85
CA SER A 426 27.51 19.10 -27.04
C SER A 426 28.75 18.66 -27.81
#